data_AF-A0A7S2T9R7-F1
#
_entry.id   AF-A0A7S2T9R7-F1
#
_cell.length_a   1.000
_cell.length_b   1.000
_cell.length_c   1.000
_cell.angle_alpha   90.00
_cell.angle_beta   90.00
_cell.angle_gamma   90.00
#
_symmetry.space_group_name_H-M   'P 1'
#
loop_
_entity.id
_entity.type
_entity.pdbx_description
1 polymer ?
#
loop_
_entity_poly.entity_id
_entity_poly.type
_entity_poly.pdbx_seq_one_letter_code
_entity_poly.pdbx_strand_id
1 'polypeptide(L)'
;GIQSTEFVPGRYELINEGQDFAVLVDYAHTPDALANVLDDVKAMGAKRVITVFGCGGCRDTGKRPLMGQIAHEKSDIVFVTSDNPRTENPDVVIDDIVAGFSSELYERFQVDKELGL
;
A
#
# COMPACT_ATOMS: atom_id res chain seq x y z
N GLY A 1 10.61 -30.10 6.96
CA GLY A 1 9.58 -29.73 7.94
C GLY A 1 9.02 -28.40 7.56
N ILE A 2 9.49 -27.31 8.19
CA ILE A 2 9.13 -25.92 7.83
C ILE A 2 10.06 -25.28 6.79
N GLN A 3 11.30 -25.76 6.68
CA GLN A 3 12.28 -25.25 5.70
C GLN A 3 11.92 -25.56 4.24
N SER A 4 11.02 -26.52 4.04
CA SER A 4 10.56 -26.97 2.72
C SER A 4 9.19 -26.39 2.34
N THR A 5 8.62 -25.52 3.18
CA THR A 5 7.33 -24.91 2.92
C THR A 5 7.52 -23.77 1.92
N GLU A 6 6.70 -23.75 0.88
CA GLU A 6 6.65 -22.66 -0.09
C GLU A 6 5.96 -21.44 0.53
N PHE A 7 6.28 -20.24 0.05
CA PHE A 7 5.62 -19.02 0.49
C PHE A 7 4.15 -19.00 0.03
N VAL A 8 3.30 -18.28 0.76
CA VAL A 8 1.92 -18.06 0.35
C VAL A 8 1.91 -16.88 -0.63
N PRO A 9 1.43 -17.04 -1.87
CA PRO A 9 1.36 -15.93 -2.83
C PRO A 9 0.61 -14.72 -2.25
N GLY A 10 1.17 -13.53 -2.42
CA GLY A 10 0.66 -12.27 -1.89
C GLY A 10 0.74 -12.13 -0.36
N ARG A 11 1.62 -12.87 0.33
CA ARG A 11 1.94 -12.70 1.75
C ARG A 11 3.44 -12.63 1.93
N TYR A 12 3.96 -11.42 2.19
CA TYR A 12 5.40 -11.14 2.19
C TYR A 12 6.13 -11.76 0.98
N GLU A 13 5.53 -11.62 -0.20
CA GLU A 13 6.06 -12.19 -1.42
C GLU A 13 7.12 -11.26 -2.01
N LEU A 14 8.37 -11.73 -2.08
CA LEU A 14 9.47 -10.99 -2.66
C LEU A 14 9.50 -11.22 -4.19
N ILE A 15 9.40 -10.14 -4.95
CA ILE A 15 9.48 -10.18 -6.42
C ILE A 15 10.90 -9.83 -6.86
N ASN A 16 11.53 -10.74 -7.61
CA ASN A 16 12.86 -10.56 -8.16
C ASN A 16 12.90 -10.91 -9.64
N GLU A 17 12.91 -9.88 -10.48
CA GLU A 17 13.03 -9.95 -11.94
C GLU A 17 14.41 -9.44 -12.42
N GLY A 18 15.42 -9.48 -11.55
CA GLY A 18 16.78 -9.02 -11.85
C GLY A 18 17.02 -7.53 -11.62
N GLN A 19 16.09 -6.82 -10.97
CA GLN A 19 16.24 -5.41 -10.62
C GLN A 19 17.13 -5.18 -9.39
N ASP A 20 17.70 -3.98 -9.26
CA ASP A 20 18.62 -3.60 -8.16
C ASP A 20 17.91 -3.19 -6.85
N PHE A 21 16.62 -3.46 -6.72
CA PHE A 21 15.81 -3.13 -5.54
C PHE A 21 14.83 -4.25 -5.18
N ALA A 22 14.42 -4.29 -3.91
CA ALA A 22 13.42 -5.24 -3.45
C ALA A 22 11.99 -4.73 -3.75
N VAL A 23 11.13 -5.63 -4.23
CA VAL A 23 9.68 -5.41 -4.34
C VAL A 23 9.01 -6.44 -3.46
N LEU A 24 8.22 -5.98 -2.48
CA LEU A 24 7.46 -6.83 -1.57
C LEU A 24 5.97 -6.66 -1.86
N VAL A 25 5.28 -7.77 -2.10
CA VAL A 25 3.83 -7.81 -2.29
C VAL A 25 3.18 -8.43 -1.06
N ASP A 26 2.25 -7.69 -0.44
CA ASP A 26 1.47 -8.17 0.70
C ASP A 26 -0.01 -7.75 0.58
N TYR A 27 -0.89 -8.51 1.23
CA TYR A 27 -2.35 -8.29 1.24
C TYR A 27 -2.83 -7.40 2.39
N ALA A 28 -1.92 -6.72 3.08
CA ALA A 28 -2.22 -5.77 4.14
C ALA A 28 -3.28 -4.74 3.74
N HIS A 29 -4.53 -4.98 4.15
CA HIS A 29 -5.69 -4.14 3.87
C HIS A 29 -6.36 -3.62 5.16
N THR A 30 -5.64 -3.70 6.28
CA THR A 30 -6.02 -3.14 7.58
C THR A 30 -4.88 -2.25 8.08
N PRO A 31 -5.17 -1.25 8.94
CA PRO A 31 -4.13 -0.40 9.52
C PRO A 31 -3.01 -1.18 10.20
N ASP A 32 -3.37 -2.15 11.04
CA ASP A 32 -2.41 -2.98 11.79
C ASP A 32 -1.50 -3.81 10.86
N ALA A 33 -2.09 -4.47 9.85
CA ALA A 33 -1.32 -5.26 8.90
C ALA A 33 -0.33 -4.39 8.10
N LEU A 34 -0.77 -3.20 7.66
CA LEU A 34 0.09 -2.26 6.92
C LEU A 34 1.24 -1.77 7.80
N ALA A 35 0.97 -1.45 9.06
CA ALA A 35 2.01 -1.03 10.01
C ALA A 35 3.06 -2.13 10.20
N ASN A 36 2.63 -3.38 10.42
CA ASN A 36 3.52 -4.52 10.62
C ASN A 36 4.44 -4.74 9.41
N VAL A 37 3.90 -4.71 8.19
CA VAL A 37 4.69 -4.87 6.95
C VAL A 37 5.75 -3.76 6.84
N LEU A 38 5.38 -2.51 7.06
CA LEU A 38 6.32 -1.38 6.92
C LEU A 38 7.38 -1.38 8.03
N ASP A 39 7.03 -1.77 9.25
CA ASP A 39 7.97 -1.90 10.35
C ASP A 39 8.99 -3.03 10.09
N ASP A 40 8.53 -4.16 9.56
CA ASP A 40 9.42 -5.27 9.18
C ASP A 40 10.37 -4.86 8.04
N VAL A 41 9.86 -4.17 7.01
CA VAL A 41 10.68 -3.67 5.90
C VAL A 41 11.77 -2.72 6.41
N LYS A 42 11.44 -1.83 7.35
CA LYS A 42 12.44 -0.97 8.00
C LYS A 42 13.44 -1.78 8.84
N ALA A 43 12.98 -2.74 9.62
CA ALA A 43 13.82 -3.59 10.46
C ALA A 43 14.81 -4.44 9.63
N MET A 44 14.44 -4.81 8.39
CA MET A 44 15.31 -5.48 7.43
C MET A 44 16.42 -4.57 6.85
N GLY A 45 16.45 -3.29 7.22
CA GLY A 45 17.51 -2.35 6.82
C GLY A 45 17.24 -1.62 5.51
N ALA A 46 15.98 -1.53 5.08
CA ALA A 46 15.61 -0.72 3.92
C ALA A 46 16.01 0.75 4.15
N LYS A 47 16.84 1.30 3.26
CA LYS A 47 17.29 2.70 3.32
C LYS A 47 16.24 3.69 2.82
N ARG A 48 15.37 3.22 1.93
CA ARG A 48 14.28 3.98 1.35
C ARG A 48 13.08 3.05 1.15
N VAL A 49 11.93 3.45 1.65
CA VAL A 49 10.67 2.69 1.59
C VAL A 49 9.69 3.45 0.69
N ILE A 50 9.23 2.79 -0.37
CA ILE A 50 8.22 3.29 -1.28
C ILE A 50 6.99 2.38 -1.15
N THR A 51 5.86 2.97 -0.78
CA THR A 51 4.63 2.23 -0.54
C THR A 51 3.60 2.57 -1.61
N VAL A 52 3.04 1.56 -2.27
CA VAL A 52 1.92 1.70 -3.20
C VAL A 52 0.73 0.98 -2.61
N PHE A 53 -0.38 1.67 -2.34
CA PHE A 53 -1.57 1.02 -1.78
C PHE A 53 -2.86 1.78 -2.11
N GLY A 54 -3.98 1.11 -1.87
CA GLY A 54 -5.31 1.70 -1.94
C GLY A 54 -6.22 1.15 -0.85
N CYS A 55 -7.49 1.52 -0.89
CA CYS A 55 -8.53 0.94 -0.04
C CYS A 55 -9.72 0.48 -0.88
N GLY A 56 -10.45 -0.50 -0.36
CA GLY A 56 -11.70 -0.95 -0.98
C GLY A 56 -12.83 0.09 -0.82
N GLY A 57 -13.59 0.31 -1.89
CA GLY A 57 -14.79 1.12 -1.90
C GLY A 57 -16.01 0.43 -1.26
N CYS A 58 -17.04 1.20 -0.94
CA CYS A 58 -18.33 0.80 -0.34
C CYS A 58 -18.23 0.07 1.02
N ARG A 59 -17.09 0.14 1.72
CA ARG A 59 -16.90 -0.47 3.04
C ARG A 59 -15.81 0.23 3.86
N ASP A 60 -15.87 0.04 5.18
CA ASP A 60 -14.80 0.34 6.14
C ASP A 60 -14.12 1.71 5.96
N THR A 61 -14.88 2.77 5.73
CA THR A 61 -14.34 4.11 5.45
C THR A 61 -13.42 4.62 6.56
N GLY A 62 -13.75 4.31 7.82
CA GLY A 62 -12.97 4.74 8.99
C GLY A 62 -11.52 4.26 9.03
N LYS A 63 -11.16 3.20 8.28
CA LYS A 63 -9.76 2.73 8.23
C LYS A 63 -8.89 3.52 7.24
N ARG A 64 -9.51 4.19 6.26
CA ARG A 64 -8.82 4.88 5.15
C ARG A 64 -7.83 5.94 5.66
N PRO A 65 -8.23 6.91 6.51
CA PRO A 65 -7.29 7.89 7.02
C PRO A 65 -6.23 7.26 7.93
N LEU A 66 -6.57 6.22 8.69
CA LEU A 66 -5.59 5.51 9.53
C LEU A 66 -4.50 4.83 8.69
N MET A 67 -4.89 4.17 7.59
CA MET A 67 -3.93 3.56 6.67
C MET A 67 -3.08 4.63 5.97
N GLY A 68 -3.68 5.77 5.60
CA GLY A 68 -2.97 6.92 5.06
C GLY A 68 -1.91 7.47 6.00
N GLN A 69 -2.27 7.69 7.27
CA GLN A 69 -1.35 8.13 8.32
C GLN A 69 -0.17 7.17 8.47
N ILE A 70 -0.44 5.87 8.60
CA ILE A 70 0.58 4.84 8.77
C ILE A 70 1.53 4.81 7.57
N ALA A 71 1.00 4.83 6.34
CA ALA A 71 1.82 4.86 5.14
C ALA A 71 2.70 6.12 5.10
N HIS A 72 2.15 7.28 5.45
CA HIS A 72 2.86 8.55 5.45
C HIS A 72 3.99 8.59 6.49
N GLU A 73 3.74 8.11 7.71
CA GLU A 73 4.75 8.11 8.79
C GLU A 73 5.83 7.04 8.57
N LYS A 74 5.49 5.94 7.90
CA LYS A 74 6.38 4.78 7.76
C LYS A 74 7.03 4.64 6.39
N SER A 75 6.77 5.54 5.44
CA SER A 75 7.38 5.47 4.09
C SER A 75 8.07 6.77 3.74
N ASP A 76 9.07 6.71 2.87
CA ASP A 76 9.69 7.92 2.30
C ASP A 76 8.87 8.47 1.13
N ILE A 77 8.19 7.59 0.38
CA ILE A 77 7.24 7.94 -0.67
C ILE A 77 6.01 7.06 -0.54
N VAL A 78 4.83 7.67 -0.69
CA VAL A 78 3.55 6.97 -0.73
C VAL A 78 2.84 7.27 -2.03
N PHE A 79 2.50 6.23 -2.78
CA PHE A 79 1.60 6.28 -3.92
C PHE A 79 0.24 5.72 -3.48
N VAL A 80 -0.77 6.59 -3.44
CA VAL A 80 -2.16 6.17 -3.22
C VAL A 80 -2.79 5.90 -4.58
N THR A 81 -3.38 4.72 -4.74
CA THR A 81 -4.02 4.30 -6.00
C THR A 81 -5.38 3.65 -5.76
N SER A 82 -6.11 3.42 -6.85
CA SER A 82 -7.34 2.62 -6.83
C SER A 82 -7.00 1.15 -6.62
N ASP A 83 -7.50 0.57 -5.53
CA ASP A 83 -7.44 -0.88 -5.25
C ASP A 83 -8.70 -1.57 -5.81
N ASN A 84 -9.81 -1.50 -5.07
CA ASN A 84 -11.09 -2.07 -5.50
C ASN A 84 -12.24 -1.09 -5.19
N PRO A 85 -12.52 -0.12 -6.08
CA PRO A 85 -13.48 0.94 -5.82
C PRO A 85 -14.94 0.46 -5.82
N ARG A 86 -15.20 -0.74 -6.37
CA ARG A 86 -16.56 -1.24 -6.61
C ARG A 86 -17.40 -0.21 -7.38
N THR A 87 -18.46 0.31 -6.76
CA THR A 87 -19.34 1.34 -7.29
C THR A 87 -19.11 2.71 -6.67
N GLU A 88 -18.16 2.85 -5.73
CA GLU A 88 -17.77 4.13 -5.16
C GLU A 88 -16.81 4.86 -6.11
N ASN A 89 -16.87 6.19 -6.13
CA ASN A 89 -15.91 6.98 -6.88
C ASN A 89 -14.50 6.77 -6.30
N PRO A 90 -13.51 6.29 -7.07
CA PRO A 90 -12.14 6.11 -6.58
C PRO A 90 -11.53 7.37 -5.98
N ASP A 91 -11.89 8.56 -6.49
CA ASP A 91 -11.37 9.82 -5.99
C ASP A 91 -11.80 10.09 -4.54
N VAL A 92 -13.03 9.71 -4.18
CA VAL A 92 -13.52 9.83 -2.79
C VAL A 92 -12.72 8.91 -1.86
N VAL A 93 -12.42 7.69 -2.32
CA VAL A 93 -11.60 6.75 -1.54
C VAL A 93 -10.18 7.28 -1.34
N ILE A 94 -9.59 7.87 -2.39
CA ILE A 94 -8.26 8.47 -2.33
C ILE A 94 -8.26 9.68 -1.38
N ASP A 95 -9.25 10.56 -1.48
CA ASP A 95 -9.38 11.74 -0.63
C ASP A 95 -9.49 11.35 0.85
N ASP A 96 -10.23 10.29 1.18
CA ASP A 96 -10.34 9.75 2.54
C ASP A 96 -9.00 9.19 3.08
N ILE A 97 -8.20 8.54 2.22
CA ILE A 97 -6.88 8.03 2.60
C ILE A 97 -5.94 9.22 2.88
N VAL A 98 -5.93 10.17 1.96
CA VAL A 98 -5.08 11.36 2.01
C VAL A 98 -5.40 12.25 3.21
N ALA A 99 -6.65 12.27 3.68
CA ALA A 99 -7.04 12.98 4.90
C ALA A 99 -6.28 12.51 6.16
N GLY A 100 -5.63 11.34 6.11
CA GLY A 100 -4.76 10.84 7.17
C GLY A 100 -3.32 11.36 7.14
N PHE A 101 -2.90 12.07 6.09
CA PHE A 101 -1.52 12.52 5.94
C PHE A 101 -1.27 13.74 6.84
N SER A 102 -0.16 13.73 7.59
CA SER A 102 0.16 14.80 8.55
C SER A 102 0.87 16.01 7.93
N SER A 103 1.26 15.95 6.65
CA SER A 103 1.87 17.06 5.92
C SER A 103 1.35 17.17 4.48
N GLU A 104 1.36 18.39 3.93
CA GLU A 104 0.83 18.70 2.58
C GLU A 104 1.72 18.22 1.42
N LEU A 105 2.88 17.60 1.69
CA LEU A 105 3.80 17.13 0.65
C LEU A 105 3.42 15.71 0.21
N TYR A 106 2.39 15.59 -0.61
CA TYR A 106 2.10 14.38 -1.38
C TYR A 106 1.77 14.71 -2.84
N GLU A 107 2.25 13.88 -3.77
CA GLU A 107 1.88 13.96 -5.17
C GLU A 107 0.74 12.97 -5.45
N ARG A 108 -0.36 13.47 -6.02
CA ARG A 108 -1.51 12.64 -6.42
C ARG A 108 -1.28 12.12 -7.82
N PHE A 109 -1.28 10.79 -7.98
CA PHE A 109 -1.23 10.14 -9.29
C PHE A 109 -2.58 9.53 -9.60
N GLN A 110 -3.29 10.06 -10.60
CA GLN A 110 -4.44 9.39 -11.21
C GLN A 110 -3.94 8.53 -12.37
N VAL A 111 -4.25 7.23 -12.34
CA VAL A 111 -4.10 6.38 -13.53
C VAL A 111 -5.39 6.53 -14.33
N ASP A 112 -5.29 7.16 -15.51
CA ASP A 112 -6.41 7.28 -16.43
C ASP A 112 -6.95 5.89 -16.78
N LYS A 113 -8.25 5.68 -16.55
CA LYS A 113 -8.97 4.47 -16.97
C LYS A 113 -9.24 4.52 -18.47
N GLU A 114 -8.20 4.35 -19.28
CA GLU A 114 -8.32 3.90 -20.67
C GLU A 114 -7.17 2.94 -21.02
N LEU A 115 -7.27 1.71 -20.52
CA LEU A 115 -6.77 0.56 -21.25
C LEU A 115 -7.94 -0.41 -21.39
N GLY A 116 -8.78 -0.11 -22.38
CA GLY A 116 -9.61 -1.11 -23.03
C GLY A 116 -8.69 -2.09 -23.78
N LEU A 117 -8.44 -3.23 -23.15
CA LEU A 117 -8.10 -4.48 -23.83
C LEU A 117 -9.23 -5.47 -23.56
#